data_AF-A0A0D9NUJ3-F1
#
_entry.id   AF-A0A0D9NUJ3-F1
#
_cell.length_a   1.000
_cell.length_b   1.000
_cell.length_c   1.000
_cell.angle_alpha   90.00
_cell.angle_beta   90.00
_cell.angle_gamma   90.00
#
_symmetry.space_group_name_H-M   'P 1'
#
loop_
_entity.id
_entity.type
_entity.pdbx_description
1 polymer ?
#
loop_
_entity_poly.entity_id
_entity_poly.type
_entity_poly.pdbx_seq_one_letter_code
_entity_poly.pdbx_strand_id
1 'polypeptide(L)'
;MSSKSFFVLKTKAIPSRYQLSKNIQTLLEGLDSYHVGSLDVEELGRLVRLSPRRRAAVANTITKCANILKKDPSEVKTCVDIIEMCTEILEIADRQSSTEGFPFMKMPIEIRARTLDLIIDNTFRTPVVVPAGKPSPCRCPRFDRDNVFQTSQMKALPTLLGAALGEEFYRIFFPVHWCGPESANTFKLLPQLLKLESLTLNISKSTLVHLNERASLMRTHFPLAYRNIRMSDILGLDELLLVRGLQDVHVFNVQPKSNSHGVEMDRVCLWDLLTSQLTQPREDLTNTLSL
;
A
#
# COMPACT_ATOMS: atom_id res chain seq x y z
N MET A 1 9.72 -12.83 -26.85
CA MET A 1 8.44 -12.20 -27.24
C MET A 1 7.54 -13.30 -27.76
N SER A 2 6.42 -13.59 -27.10
CA SER A 2 5.48 -14.65 -27.53
C SER A 2 4.85 -14.23 -28.87
N SER A 3 4.90 -15.11 -29.89
CA SER A 3 4.31 -14.87 -31.22
C SER A 3 2.77 -14.90 -31.24
N LYS A 4 2.15 -15.07 -30.07
CA LYS A 4 0.71 -15.22 -29.86
C LYS A 4 0.22 -13.95 -29.20
N SER A 5 -0.37 -13.04 -29.99
CA SER A 5 -0.96 -11.81 -29.49
C SER A 5 -2.30 -11.58 -30.17
N PHE A 6 -3.26 -11.08 -29.40
CA PHE A 6 -4.57 -10.69 -29.91
C PHE A 6 -4.47 -9.57 -30.96
N PHE A 7 -3.48 -8.68 -30.84
CA PHE A 7 -3.20 -7.68 -31.88
C PHE A 7 -2.95 -8.34 -33.25
N VAL A 8 -2.14 -9.40 -33.30
CA VAL A 8 -1.86 -10.15 -34.52
C VAL A 8 -3.13 -10.84 -35.05
N LEU A 9 -3.99 -11.34 -34.16
CA LEU A 9 -5.28 -11.91 -34.59
C LEU A 9 -6.22 -10.85 -35.18
N LYS A 10 -6.22 -9.64 -34.62
CA LYS A 10 -7.04 -8.51 -35.07
C LYS A 10 -6.62 -8.01 -36.44
N THR A 11 -5.31 -7.90 -36.69
CA THR A 11 -4.77 -7.53 -38.03
C THR A 11 -5.15 -8.52 -39.13
N LYS A 12 -5.31 -9.80 -38.79
CA LYS A 12 -5.78 -10.86 -39.71
C LYS A 12 -7.31 -10.99 -39.81
N ALA A 13 -8.06 -10.07 -39.20
CA ALA A 13 -9.53 -10.07 -39.14
C ALA A 13 -10.15 -11.37 -38.57
N ILE A 14 -9.38 -12.13 -37.78
CA ILE A 14 -9.82 -13.42 -37.21
C ILE A 14 -11.01 -13.27 -36.25
N PRO A 15 -11.10 -12.24 -35.38
CA PRO A 15 -12.27 -12.05 -34.51
C PRO A 15 -13.60 -12.00 -35.27
N SER A 16 -13.60 -11.38 -36.46
CA SER A 16 -14.77 -11.28 -37.34
C SER A 16 -15.00 -12.58 -38.10
N ARG A 17 -13.95 -13.16 -38.71
CA ARG A 17 -14.02 -14.42 -39.49
C ARG A 17 -14.52 -15.58 -38.63
N TYR A 18 -14.04 -15.67 -37.38
CA TYR A 18 -14.37 -16.75 -36.46
C TYR A 18 -15.56 -16.38 -35.58
N GLN A 19 -16.15 -15.19 -35.76
CA GLN A 19 -17.26 -14.66 -34.97
C GLN A 19 -17.02 -14.88 -33.47
N LEU A 20 -15.88 -14.39 -32.98
CA LEU A 20 -15.51 -14.47 -31.58
C LEU A 20 -16.39 -13.53 -30.77
N SER A 21 -16.91 -14.00 -29.64
CA SER A 21 -17.76 -13.17 -28.77
C SER A 21 -16.99 -11.96 -28.21
N LYS A 22 -17.69 -10.86 -27.90
CA LYS A 22 -17.06 -9.68 -27.28
C LYS A 22 -16.35 -10.04 -25.97
N ASN A 23 -16.91 -10.99 -25.21
CA ASN A 23 -16.32 -11.47 -23.95
C ASN A 23 -14.94 -12.10 -24.14
N ILE A 24 -14.75 -12.93 -25.17
CA ILE A 24 -13.44 -13.55 -25.41
C ILE A 24 -12.43 -12.56 -26.00
N GLN A 25 -12.89 -11.62 -26.83
CA GLN A 25 -12.02 -10.54 -27.34
C GLN A 25 -11.44 -9.72 -26.19
N THR A 26 -12.26 -9.32 -25.21
CA THR A 26 -11.78 -8.59 -24.03
C THR A 26 -10.81 -9.41 -23.18
N LEU A 27 -11.00 -10.74 -23.07
CA LEU A 27 -10.07 -11.59 -22.33
C LEU A 27 -8.73 -11.76 -23.04
N LEU A 28 -8.74 -11.88 -24.38
CA LEU A 28 -7.51 -11.96 -25.17
C LEU A 28 -6.74 -10.62 -25.18
N GLU A 29 -7.45 -9.48 -25.21
CA GLU A 29 -6.85 -8.15 -24.98
C GLU A 29 -6.26 -8.04 -23.57
N GLY A 30 -6.95 -8.58 -22.56
CA GLY A 30 -6.45 -8.66 -21.19
C GLY A 30 -5.20 -9.53 -21.03
N LEU A 31 -5.09 -10.63 -21.80
CA LEU A 31 -3.91 -11.48 -21.83
C LEU A 31 -2.70 -10.76 -22.46
N ASP A 32 -2.90 -10.03 -23.56
CA ASP A 32 -1.86 -9.16 -24.14
C ASP A 32 -1.40 -8.11 -23.12
N SER A 33 -2.35 -7.49 -22.41
CA SER A 33 -2.07 -6.48 -21.37
C SER A 33 -1.28 -7.07 -20.18
N TYR A 34 -1.56 -8.33 -19.83
CA TYR A 34 -0.80 -9.09 -18.84
C TYR A 34 0.64 -9.37 -19.30
N HIS A 35 0.84 -9.79 -20.55
CA HIS A 35 2.19 -10.02 -21.09
C HIS A 35 3.04 -8.73 -21.17
N VAL A 36 2.41 -7.58 -21.35
CA VAL A 36 3.06 -6.26 -21.33
C VAL A 36 3.33 -5.77 -19.89
N GLY A 37 2.82 -6.45 -18.87
CA GLY A 37 2.97 -6.08 -17.46
C GLY A 37 2.06 -4.94 -17.01
N SER A 38 1.07 -4.57 -17.83
CA SER A 38 0.10 -3.51 -17.52
C SER A 38 -1.09 -3.99 -16.71
N LEU A 39 -1.32 -5.31 -16.66
CA LEU A 39 -2.43 -5.94 -15.95
C LEU A 39 -1.90 -7.09 -15.10
N ASP A 40 -2.36 -7.18 -13.86
CA ASP A 40 -1.86 -8.18 -12.90
C ASP A 40 -2.49 -9.58 -13.12
N VAL A 41 -1.75 -10.63 -12.77
CA VAL A 41 -2.18 -12.04 -12.87
C VAL A 41 -3.51 -12.24 -12.15
N GLU A 42 -3.65 -11.64 -10.96
CA GLU A 42 -4.88 -11.76 -10.17
C GLU A 42 -6.06 -11.06 -10.83
N GLU A 43 -5.83 -9.92 -11.47
CA GLU A 43 -6.86 -9.16 -12.17
C GLU A 43 -7.41 -9.96 -13.35
N LEU A 44 -6.53 -10.52 -14.19
CA LEU A 44 -6.94 -11.36 -15.32
C LEU A 44 -7.71 -12.60 -14.84
N GLY A 45 -7.20 -13.26 -13.79
CA GLY A 45 -7.87 -14.42 -13.19
C GLY A 45 -9.26 -14.08 -12.63
N ARG A 46 -9.43 -12.90 -12.00
CA ARG A 46 -10.73 -12.43 -11.49
C ARG A 46 -11.75 -12.23 -12.60
N LEU A 47 -11.35 -11.70 -13.76
CA LEU A 47 -12.26 -11.48 -14.90
C LEU A 47 -12.93 -12.77 -15.36
N VAL A 48 -12.25 -13.92 -15.19
CA VAL A 48 -12.75 -15.25 -15.54
C VAL A 48 -13.49 -15.90 -14.37
N ARG A 49 -12.91 -15.87 -13.15
CA ARG A 49 -13.49 -16.51 -11.95
C ARG A 49 -14.85 -15.91 -11.56
N LEU A 50 -14.97 -14.59 -11.60
CA LEU A 50 -16.17 -13.89 -11.12
C LEU A 50 -17.30 -13.83 -12.16
N SER A 51 -17.03 -14.17 -13.42
CA SER A 51 -18.02 -14.10 -14.50
C SER A 51 -18.22 -15.45 -15.17
N PRO A 52 -19.28 -16.20 -14.82
CA PRO A 52 -19.62 -17.47 -15.47
C PRO A 52 -19.75 -17.35 -16.99
N ARG A 53 -20.25 -16.20 -17.48
CA ARG A 53 -20.41 -15.91 -18.92
C ARG A 53 -19.06 -15.80 -19.64
N ARG A 54 -18.03 -15.26 -18.98
CA ARG A 54 -16.68 -15.16 -19.53
C ARG A 54 -15.97 -16.51 -19.52
N ARG A 55 -16.09 -17.30 -18.44
CA ARG A 55 -15.58 -18.68 -18.39
C ARG A 55 -16.22 -19.57 -19.47
N ALA A 56 -17.53 -19.46 -19.66
CA ALA A 56 -18.23 -20.15 -20.75
C ALA A 56 -17.76 -19.69 -22.14
N ALA A 57 -17.47 -18.40 -22.32
CA ALA A 57 -16.95 -17.87 -23.59
C ALA A 57 -15.59 -18.47 -23.97
N VAL A 58 -14.72 -18.76 -23.00
CA VAL A 58 -13.44 -19.44 -23.23
C VAL A 58 -13.68 -20.87 -23.72
N ALA A 59 -14.47 -21.67 -22.99
CA ALA A 59 -14.79 -23.05 -23.37
C ALA A 59 -15.48 -23.17 -24.74
N ASN A 60 -16.43 -22.27 -25.02
CA ASN A 60 -17.12 -22.18 -26.31
C ASN A 60 -16.14 -21.84 -27.44
N THR A 61 -15.16 -20.98 -27.19
CA THR A 61 -14.15 -20.61 -28.20
C THR A 61 -13.21 -21.76 -28.51
N ILE A 62 -12.73 -22.50 -27.49
CA ILE A 62 -11.94 -23.72 -27.68
C ILE A 62 -12.71 -24.73 -28.53
N THR A 63 -13.98 -24.93 -28.22
CA THR A 63 -14.87 -25.86 -28.96
C THR A 63 -15.06 -25.39 -30.42
N LYS A 64 -15.21 -24.08 -30.63
CA LYS A 64 -15.35 -23.49 -31.97
C LYS A 64 -14.08 -23.66 -32.80
N CYS A 65 -12.91 -23.40 -32.22
CA CYS A 65 -11.62 -23.62 -32.87
C CYS A 65 -11.41 -25.10 -33.22
N ALA A 66 -11.76 -26.02 -32.32
CA ALA A 66 -11.71 -27.45 -32.59
C ALA A 66 -12.64 -27.87 -33.76
N ASN A 67 -13.82 -27.27 -33.87
CA ASN A 67 -14.74 -27.52 -34.98
C ASN A 67 -14.27 -26.94 -36.32
N ILE A 68 -13.62 -25.77 -36.31
CA ILE A 68 -13.01 -25.19 -37.52
C ILE A 68 -11.84 -26.06 -37.99
N LEU A 69 -11.00 -26.52 -37.05
CA LEU A 69 -9.85 -27.38 -37.33
C LEU A 69 -10.24 -28.72 -37.99
N LYS A 70 -11.42 -29.26 -37.65
CA LYS A 70 -11.99 -30.45 -38.30
C LYS A 70 -12.45 -30.19 -39.74
N LYS A 71 -12.84 -28.96 -40.08
CA LYS A 71 -13.39 -28.61 -41.39
C LYS A 71 -12.32 -28.10 -42.36
N ASP A 72 -11.37 -27.34 -41.86
CA ASP A 72 -10.33 -26.70 -42.67
C ASP A 72 -8.95 -26.87 -42.02
N PRO A 73 -8.11 -27.79 -42.53
CA PRO A 73 -6.77 -28.04 -42.02
C PRO A 73 -5.79 -26.89 -42.27
N SER A 74 -6.11 -25.94 -43.15
CA SER A 74 -5.22 -24.81 -43.47
C SER A 74 -5.13 -23.80 -42.32
N GLU A 75 -6.16 -23.72 -41.49
CA GLU A 75 -6.28 -22.78 -40.37
C GLU A 75 -5.79 -23.37 -39.03
N VAL A 76 -5.12 -24.53 -39.06
CA VAL A 76 -4.64 -25.25 -37.86
C VAL A 76 -3.80 -24.36 -36.97
N LYS A 77 -2.83 -23.62 -37.54
CA LYS A 77 -1.93 -22.75 -36.78
C LYS A 77 -2.70 -21.68 -36.00
N THR A 78 -3.64 -21.01 -36.66
CA THR A 78 -4.48 -19.98 -36.06
C THR A 78 -5.35 -20.52 -34.92
N CYS A 79 -5.98 -21.68 -35.14
CA CYS A 79 -6.84 -22.30 -34.14
C CYS A 79 -6.05 -22.79 -32.91
N VAL A 80 -4.86 -23.35 -33.13
CA VAL A 80 -3.96 -23.76 -32.04
C VAL A 80 -3.52 -22.54 -31.21
N ASP A 81 -3.11 -21.44 -31.85
CA ASP A 81 -2.71 -20.22 -31.14
C ASP A 81 -3.85 -19.70 -30.23
N ILE A 82 -5.09 -19.69 -30.73
CA ILE A 82 -6.26 -19.25 -29.94
C ILE A 82 -6.54 -20.21 -28.77
N ILE A 83 -6.44 -21.52 -29.01
CA ILE A 83 -6.67 -22.52 -27.96
C ILE A 83 -5.62 -22.36 -26.86
N GLU A 84 -4.34 -22.18 -27.21
CA GLU A 84 -3.27 -21.99 -26.25
C GLU A 84 -3.45 -20.71 -25.41
N MET A 85 -3.86 -19.60 -26.03
CA MET A 85 -4.20 -18.38 -25.29
C MET A 85 -5.40 -18.59 -24.35
N CYS A 86 -6.42 -19.34 -24.80
CA CYS A 86 -7.58 -19.67 -23.98
C CYS A 86 -7.21 -20.56 -22.78
N THR A 87 -6.32 -21.54 -22.98
CA THR A 87 -5.85 -22.41 -21.90
C THR A 87 -4.98 -21.66 -20.91
N GLU A 88 -4.12 -20.74 -21.37
CA GLU A 88 -3.33 -19.89 -20.49
C GLU A 88 -4.22 -19.01 -19.58
N ILE A 89 -5.28 -18.42 -20.14
CA ILE A 89 -6.27 -17.67 -19.37
C ILE A 89 -6.95 -18.55 -18.30
N LEU A 90 -7.25 -19.82 -18.62
CA LEU A 90 -7.82 -20.76 -17.66
C LEU A 90 -6.81 -21.17 -16.57
N GLU A 91 -5.55 -21.40 -16.93
CA GLU A 91 -4.50 -21.69 -15.95
C GLU A 91 -4.32 -20.53 -14.98
N ILE A 92 -4.29 -19.29 -15.46
CA ILE A 92 -4.24 -18.08 -14.62
C ILE A 92 -5.48 -17.98 -13.72
N ALA A 93 -6.66 -18.32 -14.24
CA ALA A 93 -7.90 -18.29 -13.48
C ALA A 93 -8.00 -19.40 -12.43
N ASP A 94 -7.44 -20.58 -12.69
CA ASP A 94 -7.52 -21.75 -11.81
C ASP A 94 -6.37 -21.79 -10.78
N ARG A 95 -5.33 -20.95 -10.93
CA ARG A 95 -4.37 -20.68 -9.85
C ARG A 95 -5.11 -20.20 -8.60
N GLN A 96 -4.89 -20.89 -7.48
CA GLN A 96 -5.38 -20.47 -6.17
C GLN A 96 -4.77 -19.11 -5.83
N SER A 97 -5.60 -18.09 -5.66
CA SER A 97 -5.17 -16.79 -5.16
C SER A 97 -4.57 -16.97 -3.77
N SER A 98 -3.36 -16.45 -3.53
CA SER A 98 -2.60 -16.62 -2.30
C SER A 98 -3.17 -15.87 -1.09
N THR A 99 -4.42 -15.42 -1.15
CA THR A 99 -5.06 -14.65 -0.10
C THR A 99 -5.69 -15.55 0.95
N GLU A 100 -4.86 -16.06 1.86
CA GLU A 100 -5.33 -16.40 3.20
C GLU A 100 -5.82 -15.12 3.87
N GLY A 101 -7.11 -15.04 4.22
CA GLY A 101 -7.65 -13.84 4.86
C GLY A 101 -9.17 -13.73 4.85
N PHE A 102 -9.66 -12.58 5.28
CA PHE A 102 -11.10 -12.30 5.41
C PHE A 102 -11.82 -12.36 4.04
N PRO A 103 -13.12 -12.72 3.99
CA PRO A 103 -13.87 -12.85 2.73
C PRO A 103 -13.84 -11.62 1.83
N PHE A 104 -13.78 -10.41 2.41
CA PHE A 104 -13.70 -9.17 1.63
C PHE A 104 -12.34 -9.02 0.92
N MET A 105 -11.28 -9.71 1.36
CA MET A 105 -9.96 -9.70 0.70
C MET A 105 -9.99 -10.31 -0.71
N LYS A 106 -11.05 -11.05 -1.05
CA LYS A 106 -11.30 -11.58 -2.40
C LYS A 106 -11.87 -10.53 -3.37
N MET A 107 -12.27 -9.37 -2.88
CA MET A 107 -12.88 -8.28 -3.67
C MET A 107 -11.81 -7.39 -4.34
N PRO A 108 -12.16 -6.59 -5.36
CA PRO A 108 -11.28 -5.57 -5.93
C PRO A 108 -10.74 -4.59 -4.89
N ILE A 109 -9.54 -4.04 -5.13
CA ILE A 109 -8.81 -3.21 -4.16
C ILE A 109 -9.61 -1.98 -3.72
N GLU A 110 -10.41 -1.41 -4.61
CA GLU A 110 -11.28 -0.26 -4.34
C GLU A 110 -12.39 -0.62 -3.35
N ILE A 111 -12.97 -1.81 -3.50
CA ILE A 111 -14.00 -2.32 -2.58
C ILE A 111 -13.35 -2.71 -1.26
N ARG A 112 -12.16 -3.29 -1.28
CA ARG A 112 -11.42 -3.63 -0.06
C ARG A 112 -11.07 -2.40 0.75
N ALA A 113 -10.53 -1.36 0.11
CA ALA A 113 -10.20 -0.09 0.75
C ALA A 113 -11.44 0.53 1.40
N ARG A 114 -12.54 0.64 0.64
CA ARG A 114 -13.78 1.19 1.16
C ARG A 114 -14.39 0.36 2.29
N THR A 115 -14.26 -0.96 2.23
CA THR A 115 -14.71 -1.85 3.30
C THR A 115 -13.85 -1.68 4.54
N LEU A 116 -12.54 -1.49 4.38
CA LEU A 116 -11.62 -1.23 5.48
C LEU A 116 -11.91 0.11 6.14
N ASP A 117 -12.13 1.17 5.37
CA ASP A 117 -12.52 2.50 5.88
C ASP A 117 -13.80 2.40 6.71
N LEU A 118 -14.81 1.70 6.21
CA LEU A 118 -16.06 1.44 6.95
C LEU A 118 -15.82 0.65 8.24
N ILE A 119 -14.91 -0.33 8.25
CA ILE A 119 -14.58 -1.08 9.46
C ILE A 119 -13.87 -0.18 10.48
N ILE A 120 -12.95 0.67 10.02
CA ILE A 120 -12.23 1.62 10.87
C ILE A 120 -13.21 2.65 11.46
N ASP A 121 -14.04 3.29 10.64
CA ASP A 121 -15.02 4.30 11.06
C ASP A 121 -16.04 3.75 12.07
N ASN A 122 -16.45 2.48 11.91
CA ASN A 122 -17.39 1.86 12.85
C ASN A 122 -16.71 1.39 14.15
N THR A 123 -15.41 1.09 14.11
CA THR A 123 -14.69 0.52 15.26
C THR A 123 -14.00 1.61 16.09
N PHE A 124 -13.42 2.62 15.44
CA PHE A 124 -12.69 3.71 16.08
C PHE A 124 -13.49 5.00 15.98
N ARG A 125 -13.64 5.72 17.11
CA ARG A 125 -14.30 7.04 17.15
C ARG A 125 -13.48 8.14 16.49
N THR A 126 -12.22 7.86 16.21
CA THR A 126 -11.26 8.75 15.56
C THR A 126 -10.65 8.00 14.38
N PRO A 127 -10.39 8.66 13.23
CA PRO A 127 -9.66 8.04 12.11
C PRO A 127 -8.22 7.68 12.49
N VAL A 128 -7.75 8.16 13.65
CA VAL A 128 -6.42 7.91 14.20
C VAL A 128 -6.47 6.71 15.16
N VAL A 129 -5.63 5.70 14.90
CA VAL A 129 -5.37 4.60 15.83
C VAL A 129 -4.50 5.13 16.97
N VAL A 130 -5.10 5.34 18.15
CA VAL A 130 -4.38 5.81 19.35
C VAL A 130 -3.72 4.61 20.05
N PRO A 131 -2.40 4.62 20.29
CA PRO A 131 -1.74 3.53 20.99
C PRO A 131 -2.25 3.42 22.43
N ALA A 132 -2.66 2.22 22.84
CA ALA A 132 -3.10 1.98 24.21
C ALA A 132 -1.96 2.24 25.20
N GLY A 133 -2.18 3.19 26.11
CA GLY A 133 -1.30 3.41 27.25
C GLY A 133 -1.22 2.14 28.12
N LYS A 134 -0.01 1.65 28.38
CA LYS A 134 0.20 0.57 29.37
C LYS A 134 -0.20 1.08 30.76
N PRO A 135 -0.91 0.29 31.58
CA PRO A 135 -1.26 0.69 32.93
C PRO A 135 0.03 0.88 33.76
N SER A 136 0.27 2.09 34.23
CA SER A 136 1.39 2.37 35.15
C SER A 136 0.96 2.12 36.61
N PRO A 137 1.84 1.60 37.50
CA PRO A 137 1.51 1.19 38.87
C PRO A 137 1.32 2.35 39.87
N CYS A 138 1.01 3.55 39.39
CA CYS A 138 0.88 4.75 40.21
C CYS A 138 -0.53 4.87 40.83
N ARG A 139 -0.60 5.26 42.11
CA ARG A 139 -1.85 5.43 42.91
C ARG A 139 -2.43 6.85 42.91
N CYS A 140 -1.93 7.76 42.07
CA CYS A 140 -2.45 9.13 42.01
C CYS A 140 -3.86 9.17 41.39
N PRO A 141 -4.72 10.13 41.80
CA PRO A 141 -6.04 10.31 41.21
C PRO A 141 -5.91 10.61 39.70
N ARG A 142 -6.56 9.78 38.87
CA ARG A 142 -6.55 9.90 37.41
C ARG A 142 -7.57 10.96 36.98
N PHE A 143 -7.10 12.03 36.36
CA PHE A 143 -7.94 13.11 35.81
C PHE A 143 -7.89 13.18 34.27
N ASP A 144 -7.75 12.04 33.60
CA ASP A 144 -7.81 11.97 32.15
C ASP A 144 -8.92 11.03 31.71
N ARG A 145 -9.74 11.48 30.76
CA ARG A 145 -10.60 10.60 29.97
C ARG A 145 -9.68 9.75 29.10
N ASP A 146 -9.28 8.62 29.67
CA ASP A 146 -8.47 7.57 29.08
C ASP A 146 -8.78 7.37 27.56
N ASN A 147 -7.82 7.72 26.69
CA ASN A 147 -7.73 7.20 25.32
C ASN A 147 -7.25 5.73 25.34
N VAL A 148 -7.86 4.92 26.21
CA VAL A 148 -7.74 3.48 26.21
C VAL A 148 -8.64 2.98 25.09
N PHE A 149 -8.25 1.92 24.36
CA PHE A 149 -9.18 1.22 23.48
C PHE A 149 -10.49 0.97 24.25
N GLN A 150 -11.53 1.70 23.86
CA GLN A 150 -12.73 1.84 24.66
C GLN A 150 -13.57 0.55 24.62
N THR A 151 -13.32 -0.30 23.62
CA THR A 151 -14.01 -1.58 23.41
C THR A 151 -13.02 -2.71 23.14
N SER A 152 -13.44 -3.95 23.42
CA SER A 152 -12.70 -5.18 23.07
C SER A 152 -12.45 -5.28 21.56
N GLN A 153 -13.37 -4.76 20.75
CA GLN A 153 -13.28 -4.72 19.29
C GLN A 153 -12.12 -3.84 18.83
N MET A 154 -11.95 -2.64 19.40
CA MET A 154 -10.82 -1.75 19.08
C MET A 154 -9.46 -2.37 19.41
N LYS A 155 -9.37 -3.24 20.43
CA LYS A 155 -8.14 -3.96 20.79
C LYS A 155 -7.82 -5.11 19.83
N ALA A 156 -8.85 -5.81 19.37
CA ALA A 156 -8.69 -7.01 18.56
C ALA A 156 -8.41 -6.68 17.09
N LEU A 157 -8.96 -5.56 16.58
CA LEU A 157 -8.93 -5.24 15.16
C LEU A 157 -7.51 -5.11 14.58
N PRO A 158 -6.55 -4.39 15.20
CA PRO A 158 -5.18 -4.30 14.67
C PRO A 158 -4.47 -5.65 14.63
N THR A 159 -4.74 -6.53 15.61
CA THR A 159 -4.15 -7.88 15.67
C THR A 159 -4.76 -8.81 14.61
N LEU A 160 -6.07 -8.71 14.38
CA LEU A 160 -6.80 -9.55 13.42
C LEU A 160 -6.55 -9.12 11.97
N LEU A 161 -6.59 -7.81 11.71
CA LEU A 161 -6.42 -7.27 10.36
C LEU A 161 -4.95 -7.02 10.01
N GLY A 162 -4.10 -6.62 10.95
CA GLY A 162 -2.70 -6.29 10.66
C GLY A 162 -1.91 -7.44 10.04
N ALA A 163 -2.17 -8.67 10.47
CA ALA A 163 -1.55 -9.87 9.88
C ALA A 163 -2.11 -10.22 8.49
N ALA A 164 -3.39 -9.91 8.23
CA ALA A 164 -4.08 -10.27 6.99
C ALA A 164 -3.97 -9.20 5.89
N LEU A 165 -3.85 -7.93 6.27
CA LEU A 165 -3.87 -6.80 5.32
C LEU A 165 -2.58 -6.68 4.51
N GLY A 166 -1.46 -7.27 4.96
CA GLY A 166 -0.18 -7.24 4.23
C GLY A 166 0.25 -5.82 3.80
N GLU A 167 1.20 -5.70 2.87
CA GLU A 167 1.68 -4.40 2.36
C GLU A 167 0.62 -3.57 1.61
N GLU A 168 -0.51 -4.18 1.26
CA GLU A 168 -1.53 -3.65 0.35
C GLU A 168 -2.30 -2.43 0.92
N PHE A 169 -2.54 -2.42 2.25
CA PHE A 169 -3.35 -1.41 2.93
C PHE A 169 -2.57 -0.48 3.85
N TYR A 170 -1.24 -0.55 3.87
CA TYR A 170 -0.41 0.49 4.53
C TYR A 170 -0.47 1.86 3.83
N ARG A 171 -1.31 1.97 2.79
CA ARG A 171 -1.45 3.12 1.90
C ARG A 171 -2.05 4.38 2.53
N ILE A 172 -2.51 4.37 3.77
CA ILE A 172 -3.22 5.55 4.28
C ILE A 172 -2.59 6.11 5.56
N PHE A 173 -2.01 5.26 6.43
CA PHE A 173 -1.51 5.73 7.73
C PHE A 173 -0.28 4.94 8.18
N PHE A 174 0.85 5.63 8.37
CA PHE A 174 2.07 5.02 8.89
C PHE A 174 2.41 5.61 10.27
N PRO A 175 2.15 4.89 11.38
CA PRO A 175 2.56 5.31 12.71
C PRO A 175 4.01 4.89 12.97
N VAL A 176 4.95 5.83 12.98
CA VAL A 176 6.34 5.55 13.35
C VAL A 176 6.60 5.91 14.79
N HIS A 177 7.01 4.93 15.59
CA HIS A 177 7.64 5.21 16.88
C HIS A 177 9.09 5.63 16.63
N TRP A 178 9.38 6.91 16.79
CA TRP A 178 10.68 7.46 16.47
C TRP A 178 11.68 7.08 17.56
N CYS A 179 12.47 6.03 17.32
CA CYS A 179 13.46 5.55 18.26
C CYS A 179 14.60 4.86 17.52
N GLY A 180 15.82 5.37 17.70
CA GLY A 180 17.02 4.67 17.26
C GLY A 180 17.22 4.60 15.75
N PRO A 181 18.27 3.87 15.33
CA PRO A 181 18.71 3.81 13.93
C PRO A 181 17.68 3.14 13.01
N GLU A 182 16.86 2.22 13.54
CA GLU A 182 15.79 1.57 12.77
C GLU A 182 14.77 2.59 12.25
N SER A 183 14.37 3.56 13.09
CA SER A 183 13.44 4.61 12.64
C SER A 183 14.04 5.50 11.55
N ALA A 184 15.33 5.85 11.65
CA ALA A 184 16.02 6.62 10.62
C ALA A 184 16.13 5.85 9.29
N ASN A 185 16.41 4.55 9.33
CA ASN A 185 16.39 3.71 8.13
C ASN A 185 14.99 3.61 7.53
N THR A 186 13.95 3.48 8.34
CA THR A 186 12.55 3.53 7.87
C THR A 186 12.24 4.85 7.19
N PHE A 187 12.68 5.98 7.75
CA PHE A 187 12.49 7.31 7.14
C PHE A 187 13.16 7.42 5.76
N LYS A 188 14.29 6.76 5.51
CA LYS A 188 14.92 6.69 4.17
C LYS A 188 14.08 5.92 3.15
N LEU A 189 13.28 4.97 3.61
CA LEU A 189 12.42 4.16 2.74
C LEU A 189 11.08 4.83 2.48
N LEU A 190 10.63 5.77 3.32
CA LEU A 190 9.35 6.47 3.16
C LEU A 190 9.18 7.15 1.79
N PRO A 191 10.19 7.83 1.20
CA PRO A 191 10.06 8.41 -0.14
C PRO A 191 9.80 7.37 -1.25
N GLN A 192 10.22 6.12 -1.04
CA GLN A 192 10.02 5.03 -2.01
C GLN A 192 8.58 4.49 -1.97
N LEU A 193 7.82 4.82 -0.92
CA LEU A 193 6.41 4.43 -0.78
C LEU A 193 5.54 5.38 -1.61
N LEU A 194 5.24 4.96 -2.84
CA LEU A 194 4.50 5.74 -3.84
C LEU A 194 3.11 6.24 -3.40
N LYS A 195 2.57 5.80 -2.26
CA LYS A 195 1.18 6.04 -1.86
C LYS A 195 0.99 6.46 -0.39
N LEU A 196 2.03 6.96 0.27
CA LEU A 196 1.84 7.48 1.63
C LEU A 196 1.04 8.80 1.60
N GLU A 197 -0.11 8.84 2.26
CA GLU A 197 -0.99 10.02 2.35
C GLU A 197 -0.91 10.70 3.72
N SER A 198 -0.77 9.95 4.81
CA SER A 198 -0.65 10.49 6.17
C SER A 198 0.48 9.85 6.97
N LEU A 199 1.23 10.69 7.70
CA LEU A 199 2.30 10.25 8.60
C LEU A 199 2.01 10.66 10.05
N THR A 200 2.06 9.68 10.95
CA THR A 200 1.95 9.93 12.40
C THR A 200 3.26 9.58 13.11
N LEU A 201 3.86 10.56 13.76
CA LEU A 201 5.11 10.41 14.51
C LEU A 201 4.83 10.38 16.01
N ASN A 202 5.32 9.33 16.66
CA ASN A 202 5.23 9.16 18.10
C ASN A 202 6.61 9.41 18.72
N ILE A 203 6.73 10.51 19.46
CA ILE A 203 7.94 10.92 20.18
C ILE A 203 7.90 10.33 21.59
N SER A 204 9.04 9.88 22.07
CA SER A 204 9.22 9.40 23.44
C SER A 204 10.55 9.90 24.01
N LYS A 205 10.82 9.61 25.27
CA LYS A 205 12.13 9.95 25.88
C LYS A 205 13.31 9.26 25.19
N SER A 206 13.11 8.08 24.59
CA SER A 206 14.17 7.37 23.87
C SER A 206 14.48 7.99 22.51
N THR A 207 13.56 8.78 21.95
CA THR A 207 13.78 9.55 20.71
C THR A 207 14.97 10.50 20.88
N LEU A 208 15.11 11.12 22.06
CA LEU A 208 16.19 12.06 22.37
C LEU A 208 17.56 11.42 22.63
N VAL A 209 17.65 10.08 22.67
CA VAL A 209 18.90 9.37 22.99
C VAL A 209 19.84 9.31 21.78
N HIS A 210 19.27 9.26 20.57
CA HIS A 210 20.02 9.07 19.33
C HIS A 210 20.17 10.39 18.59
N LEU A 211 21.39 10.91 18.58
CA LEU A 211 21.74 12.17 17.92
C LEU A 211 22.13 11.94 16.46
N ASN A 212 21.86 12.92 15.60
CA ASN A 212 22.43 12.93 14.26
C ASN A 212 23.95 13.16 14.31
N GLU A 213 24.62 12.91 13.17
CA GLU A 213 26.08 12.95 13.08
C GLU A 213 26.64 14.31 13.51
N ARG A 214 26.02 15.40 13.05
CA ARG A 214 26.38 16.77 13.43
C ARG A 214 26.30 16.98 14.94
N ALA A 215 25.21 16.61 15.58
CA ALA A 215 25.02 16.82 17.01
C ALA A 215 25.92 15.91 17.86
N SER A 216 26.21 14.69 17.40
CA SER A 216 27.18 13.80 18.04
C SER A 216 28.59 14.40 18.05
N LEU A 217 29.03 14.96 16.91
CA LEU A 217 30.30 15.69 16.80
C LEU A 217 30.32 16.90 17.74
N MET A 218 29.28 17.73 17.68
CA MET A 218 29.19 18.96 18.48
C MET A 218 29.12 18.69 19.98
N ARG A 219 28.46 17.61 20.42
CA ARG A 219 28.44 17.21 21.83
C ARG A 219 29.83 16.87 22.37
N THR A 220 30.69 16.32 21.53
CA THR A 220 32.08 15.99 21.91
C THR A 220 32.89 17.25 22.21
N HIS A 221 32.67 18.32 21.44
CA HIS A 221 33.42 19.58 21.59
C HIS A 221 32.73 20.62 22.50
N PHE A 222 31.41 20.57 22.63
CA PHE A 222 30.59 21.54 23.38
C PHE A 222 29.61 20.86 24.35
N PRO A 223 30.07 20.03 25.31
CA PRO A 223 29.21 19.19 26.15
C PRO A 223 28.19 19.98 26.99
N LEU A 224 28.52 21.21 27.39
CA LEU A 224 27.62 22.08 28.15
C LEU A 224 26.43 22.58 27.31
N ALA A 225 26.63 22.84 26.02
CA ALA A 225 25.58 23.27 25.11
C ALA A 225 24.60 22.13 24.78
N TYR A 226 25.07 20.88 24.87
CA TYR A 226 24.30 19.67 24.59
C TYR A 226 23.79 18.96 25.85
N ARG A 227 23.76 19.68 26.99
CA ARG A 227 23.17 19.16 28.24
C ARG A 227 21.68 18.86 28.08
N ASN A 228 20.98 19.68 27.29
CA ASN A 228 19.59 19.47 26.90
C ASN A 228 19.54 19.24 25.38
N ILE A 229 19.18 18.04 24.99
CA ILE A 229 19.08 17.65 23.58
C ILE A 229 17.81 18.25 22.98
N ARG A 230 17.94 18.87 21.81
CA ARG A 230 16.82 19.48 21.06
C ARG A 230 16.29 18.50 20.01
N MET A 231 15.03 18.67 19.62
CA MET A 231 14.42 17.85 18.56
C MET A 231 15.15 17.99 17.20
N SER A 232 15.76 19.15 16.94
CA SER A 232 16.55 19.44 15.73
C SER A 232 17.84 18.62 15.61
N ASP A 233 18.27 17.97 16.69
CA ASP A 233 19.54 17.27 16.78
C ASP A 233 19.36 15.74 16.76
N ILE A 234 18.13 15.27 16.57
CA ILE A 234 17.77 13.85 16.64
C ILE A 234 18.03 13.14 15.31
N LEU A 235 18.55 11.92 15.40
CA LEU A 235 18.78 11.04 14.25
C LEU A 235 17.45 10.71 13.54
N GLY A 236 17.40 10.84 12.22
CA GLY A 236 16.19 10.58 11.43
C GLY A 236 15.42 11.82 11.00
N LEU A 237 15.70 12.99 11.59
CA LEU A 237 15.01 14.24 11.22
C LEU A 237 15.37 14.66 9.80
N ASP A 238 16.65 14.61 9.44
CA ASP A 238 17.13 15.00 8.12
C ASP A 238 16.49 14.11 7.04
N GLU A 239 16.36 12.81 7.29
CA GLU A 239 15.69 11.87 6.40
C GLU A 239 14.18 12.11 6.30
N LEU A 240 13.51 12.46 7.40
CA LEU A 240 12.10 12.84 7.38
C LEU A 240 11.84 14.08 6.52
N LEU A 241 12.74 15.06 6.58
CA LEU A 241 12.62 16.30 5.82
C LEU A 241 12.75 16.10 4.31
N LEU A 242 13.23 14.94 3.84
CA LEU A 242 13.26 14.58 2.43
C LEU A 242 11.90 14.05 1.91
N VAL A 243 10.98 13.70 2.81
CA VAL A 243 9.65 13.20 2.42
C VAL A 243 8.78 14.35 1.93
N ARG A 244 7.99 14.09 0.87
CA ARG A 244 7.12 15.05 0.18
C ARG A 244 5.81 14.40 -0.29
N GLY A 245 4.78 15.20 -0.47
CA GLY A 245 3.47 14.81 -1.02
C GLY A 245 2.52 14.14 -0.04
N LEU A 246 2.68 14.39 1.26
CA LEU A 246 1.71 13.96 2.27
C LEU A 246 0.52 14.93 2.31
N GLN A 247 -0.67 14.41 2.59
CA GLN A 247 -1.85 15.22 2.85
C GLN A 247 -1.87 15.69 4.32
N ASP A 248 -1.56 14.78 5.25
CA ASP A 248 -1.64 15.04 6.68
C ASP A 248 -0.39 14.57 7.44
N VAL A 249 0.00 15.36 8.44
CA VAL A 249 1.09 15.03 9.36
C VAL A 249 0.65 15.24 10.80
N HIS A 250 0.89 14.24 11.65
CA HIS A 250 0.59 14.30 13.08
C HIS A 250 1.81 13.95 13.92
N VAL A 251 2.01 14.69 15.01
CA VAL A 251 3.12 14.47 15.93
C VAL A 251 2.59 14.39 17.36
N PHE A 252 2.75 13.23 17.99
CA PHE A 252 2.30 12.95 19.35
C PHE A 252 3.46 12.63 20.28
N ASN A 253 3.30 12.93 21.57
CA ASN A 253 4.23 12.50 22.61
C ASN A 253 3.61 11.33 23.39
N VAL A 254 4.28 10.18 23.39
CA VAL A 254 3.81 8.92 24.00
C VAL A 254 3.79 9.01 25.54
N GLN A 255 4.56 9.92 26.13
CA GLN A 255 4.61 10.13 27.58
C GLN A 255 4.51 11.62 27.93
N PRO A 256 3.33 12.23 27.94
CA PRO A 256 3.13 13.65 28.26
C PRO A 256 3.36 13.98 29.76
N LYS A 257 4.02 13.11 30.53
CA LYS A 257 4.14 13.17 32.00
C LYS A 257 4.88 14.40 32.56
N SER A 258 5.33 15.33 31.73
CA SER A 258 5.82 16.63 32.20
C SER A 258 5.00 17.73 31.57
N ASN A 259 4.35 18.56 32.38
CA ASN A 259 3.88 19.91 32.04
C ASN A 259 5.05 20.87 31.71
N SER A 260 6.11 20.34 31.09
CA SER A 260 7.21 21.11 30.57
C SER A 260 6.69 21.79 29.32
N HIS A 261 6.35 23.07 29.45
CA HIS A 261 6.01 23.92 28.31
C HIS A 261 7.04 23.82 27.19
N GLY A 262 8.32 23.58 27.51
CA GLY A 262 9.38 23.38 26.51
C GLY A 262 9.19 22.13 25.65
N VAL A 263 8.79 21.00 26.23
CA VAL A 263 8.60 19.74 25.47
C VAL A 263 7.37 19.83 24.56
N GLU A 264 6.32 20.52 25.00
CA GLU A 264 5.14 20.73 24.17
C GLU A 264 5.39 21.76 23.06
N MET A 265 6.15 22.83 23.35
CA MET A 265 6.58 23.77 22.32
C MET A 265 7.47 23.10 21.27
N ASP A 266 8.43 22.26 21.69
CA ASP A 266 9.25 21.48 20.76
C ASP A 266 8.40 20.55 19.88
N ARG A 267 7.34 19.93 20.44
CA ARG A 267 6.38 19.11 19.68
C ARG A 267 5.62 19.95 18.65
N VAL A 268 5.11 21.11 19.04
CA VAL A 268 4.37 22.01 18.15
C VAL A 268 5.27 22.55 17.04
N CYS A 269 6.48 23.00 17.37
CA CYS A 269 7.46 23.46 16.38
C CYS A 269 7.85 22.35 15.40
N LEU A 270 8.04 21.12 15.88
CA LEU A 270 8.33 19.99 15.01
C LEU A 270 7.12 19.64 14.12
N TRP A 271 5.90 19.67 14.67
CA TRP A 271 4.69 19.48 13.89
C TRP A 271 4.52 20.53 12.79
N ASP A 272 4.76 21.80 13.10
CA ASP A 272 4.69 22.90 12.13
C ASP A 272 5.75 22.76 11.04
N LEU A 273 7.01 22.47 11.43
CA LEU A 273 8.10 22.21 10.50
C LEU A 273 7.75 21.06 9.54
N LEU A 274 7.32 19.91 10.08
CA LEU A 274 7.03 18.74 9.26
C LEU A 274 5.79 18.94 8.39
N THR A 275 4.74 19.57 8.92
CA THR A 275 3.57 19.92 8.11
C THR A 275 3.96 20.82 6.94
N SER A 276 4.78 21.86 7.18
CA SER A 276 5.20 22.80 6.13
C SER A 276 6.09 22.18 5.04
N GLN A 277 6.84 21.13 5.38
CA GLN A 277 7.80 20.50 4.49
C GLN A 277 7.21 19.27 3.80
N LEU A 278 6.59 18.35 4.53
CA LEU A 278 6.16 17.06 4.00
C LEU A 278 4.88 17.17 3.15
N THR A 279 4.09 18.24 3.32
CA THR A 279 2.89 18.49 2.50
C THR A 279 3.18 19.22 1.18
N GLN A 280 4.44 19.65 0.97
CA GLN A 280 4.85 20.18 -0.33
C GLN A 280 4.66 19.12 -1.42
N PRO A 281 4.35 19.53 -2.66
CA PRO A 281 4.19 18.59 -3.77
C PRO A 281 5.46 17.75 -3.94
N ARG A 282 5.29 16.49 -4.38
CA ARG A 282 6.44 15.66 -4.74
C ARG A 282 7.19 16.36 -5.88
N GLU A 283 8.50 16.38 -5.79
CA GLU A 283 9.31 16.78 -6.94
C GLU A 283 9.04 15.78 -8.05
N ASP A 284 8.28 16.20 -9.06
CA ASP A 284 7.93 15.35 -10.18
C ASP A 284 9.22 14.91 -10.90
N LEU A 285 9.33 13.60 -11.15
CA LEU A 285 10.29 12.97 -12.05
C LEU A 285 10.09 13.39 -13.53
N THR A 286 9.56 14.59 -13.80
CA THR A 286 9.27 15.11 -15.15
C THR A 286 10.38 15.96 -15.75
N ASN A 287 11.54 16.11 -15.08
CA ASN A 287 12.66 16.95 -15.56
C ASN A 287 13.85 16.19 -16.19
N THR A 288 13.67 14.97 -16.69
CA THR A 288 14.71 14.24 -17.46
C THR A 288 14.35 13.96 -18.92
N LEU A 289 13.46 14.75 -19.52
CA LEU A 289 13.20 14.71 -20.99
C LEU A 289 13.33 16.06 -21.70
N SER A 290 14.10 16.99 -21.14
CA SER A 290 14.50 18.20 -21.86
C SER A 290 15.95 18.55 -21.55
N LEU A 291 16.86 17.90 -22.26
CA LEU A 291 18.13 18.44 -22.77
C LEU A 291 18.68 17.48 -23.82
#